data_AF-A0A6F8YDT1-F1
#
_entry.id   AF-A0A6F8YDT1-F1
#
_cell.length_a   1.000
_cell.length_b   1.000
_cell.length_c   1.000
_cell.angle_alpha   90.00
_cell.angle_beta   90.00
_cell.angle_gamma   90.00
#
_symmetry.space_group_name_H-M   'P 1'
#
loop_
_entity.id
_entity.type
_entity.pdbx_description
1 polymer ?
#
loop_
_entity_poly.entity_id
_entity_poly.type
_entity_poly.pdbx_seq_one_letter_code
_entity_poly.pdbx_strand_id
1 'polypeptide(L)'
;MREPPAVHPFSRTMAHAISSAAFDVRDEYAGDARKIWRPANNSRAEVTERLTKFRQIGRHKAEVATYLLAEVFDELDIVTPDGVEQVCPALLTYLGAQ
;
A
#
# COMPACT_ATOMS: atom_id res chain seq x y z
N MET A 1 -19.87 -29.69 12.67
CA MET A 1 -18.61 -29.84 11.89
C MET A 1 -17.61 -28.84 12.47
N ARG A 2 -16.38 -29.25 12.82
CA ARG A 2 -15.38 -28.37 13.43
C ARG A 2 -14.53 -27.79 12.30
N GLU A 3 -14.74 -26.53 11.94
CA GLU A 3 -13.90 -25.88 10.93
C GLU A 3 -12.51 -25.59 11.51
N PRO A 4 -11.43 -25.81 10.73
CA PRO A 4 -10.10 -25.38 11.13
C PRO A 4 -10.11 -23.88 11.45
N PRO A 5 -9.41 -23.45 12.51
CA PRO A 5 -9.34 -22.03 12.84
C PRO A 5 -8.71 -21.28 11.66
N ALA A 6 -9.21 -20.08 11.39
CA ALA A 6 -8.65 -19.25 10.33
C ALA A 6 -7.19 -18.91 10.62
N VAL A 7 -6.34 -18.95 9.58
CA VAL A 7 -4.90 -18.60 9.68
C VAL A 7 -4.72 -17.17 10.18
N HIS A 8 -5.60 -16.25 9.74
CA HIS A 8 -5.57 -14.86 10.17
C HIS A 8 -6.63 -14.57 11.24
N PRO A 9 -6.29 -13.94 12.37
CA PRO A 9 -7.24 -13.63 13.45
C PRO A 9 -8.39 -12.72 13.01
N PHE A 10 -8.20 -11.94 11.95
CA PHE A 10 -9.22 -11.06 11.34
C PHE A 10 -9.60 -11.50 9.92
N SER A 11 -9.69 -12.81 9.69
CA SER A 11 -9.91 -13.40 8.35
C SER A 11 -11.08 -12.78 7.57
N ARG A 12 -12.23 -12.59 8.22
CA ARG A 12 -13.41 -11.98 7.59
C ARG A 12 -13.15 -10.53 7.16
N THR A 13 -12.54 -9.73 8.04
CA THR A 13 -12.23 -8.32 7.76
C THR A 13 -11.20 -8.20 6.64
N MET A 14 -10.18 -9.05 6.63
CA MET A 14 -9.16 -9.06 5.57
C MET A 14 -9.70 -9.56 4.24
N ALA A 15 -10.52 -10.61 4.24
CA ALA A 15 -11.19 -11.06 3.01
C ALA A 15 -12.05 -9.94 2.40
N HIS A 16 -12.80 -9.21 3.24
CA HIS A 16 -13.59 -8.09 2.76
C HIS A 16 -12.73 -6.93 2.24
N ALA A 17 -11.63 -6.60 2.91
CA ALA A 17 -10.70 -5.56 2.46
C ALA A 17 -10.07 -5.91 1.10
N ILE A 18 -9.62 -7.15 0.91
CA ILE A 18 -9.02 -7.63 -0.34
C ILE A 18 -10.04 -7.62 -1.48
N SER A 19 -11.23 -8.18 -1.26
CA SER A 19 -12.26 -8.20 -2.29
C SER A 19 -12.74 -6.79 -2.66
N SER A 20 -12.89 -5.89 -1.67
CA SER A 20 -13.21 -4.48 -1.92
C SER A 20 -12.14 -3.82 -2.79
N ALA A 21 -10.86 -3.98 -2.44
CA ALA A 21 -9.75 -3.42 -3.21
C ALA A 21 -9.73 -3.93 -4.66
N ALA A 22 -10.04 -5.20 -4.89
CA ALA A 22 -10.14 -5.75 -6.24
C ALA A 22 -11.28 -5.12 -7.06
N PHE A 23 -12.43 -4.85 -6.43
CA PHE A 23 -13.52 -4.12 -7.07
C PHE A 23 -13.13 -2.68 -7.38
N ASP A 24 -12.52 -1.97 -6.43
CA ASP A 24 -12.06 -0.60 -6.62
C ASP A 24 -11.05 -0.51 -7.78
N VAL A 25 -10.09 -1.45 -7.86
CA VAL A 25 -9.14 -1.54 -8.98
C VAL A 25 -9.84 -1.80 -10.31
N ARG A 26 -10.80 -2.72 -10.34
CA ARG A 26 -11.56 -3.03 -11.56
C ARG A 26 -12.35 -1.80 -12.04
N ASP A 27 -13.06 -1.15 -11.13
CA ASP A 27 -14.07 -0.14 -11.46
C ASP A 27 -13.45 1.25 -11.65
N GLU A 28 -12.48 1.66 -10.82
CA GLU A 28 -11.84 2.98 -10.90
C GLU A 28 -10.58 3.01 -11.77
N TYR A 29 -9.87 1.88 -11.86
CA TYR A 29 -8.56 1.80 -12.54
C TYR A 29 -8.58 0.88 -13.77
N ALA A 30 -9.77 0.46 -14.22
CA ALA A 30 -9.98 -0.45 -15.34
C ALA A 30 -9.17 -1.75 -15.24
N GLY A 31 -9.02 -2.26 -14.02
CA GLY A 31 -8.31 -3.51 -13.73
C GLY A 31 -6.78 -3.39 -13.67
N ASP A 32 -6.20 -2.21 -13.87
CA ASP A 32 -4.75 -2.00 -13.79
C ASP A 32 -4.37 -1.23 -12.52
N ALA A 33 -3.96 -1.96 -11.48
CA ALA A 33 -3.53 -1.38 -10.21
C ALA A 33 -2.37 -0.39 -10.37
N ARG A 34 -1.53 -0.54 -11.41
CA ARG A 34 -0.40 0.38 -11.63
C ARG A 34 -0.87 1.80 -11.89
N LYS A 35 -2.12 2.01 -12.32
CA LYS A 35 -2.69 3.36 -12.49
C LYS A 35 -2.88 4.11 -11.18
N ILE A 36 -2.76 3.45 -10.03
CA ILE A 36 -2.75 4.11 -8.73
C ILE A 36 -1.48 4.99 -8.60
N TRP A 37 -0.32 4.52 -9.09
CA TRP A 37 0.99 5.20 -8.93
C TRP A 37 1.69 5.64 -10.22
N ARG A 38 1.52 4.95 -11.36
CA ARG A 38 2.22 5.22 -12.64
C ARG A 38 1.70 6.35 -13.56
N PRO A 39 0.53 7.01 -13.38
CA PRO A 39 0.19 8.13 -14.25
C PRO A 39 1.29 9.21 -14.29
N ALA A 40 1.54 9.76 -15.48
CA ALA A 40 2.55 10.81 -15.66
C ALA A 40 2.25 11.98 -14.70
N ASN A 41 3.25 12.33 -13.87
CA ASN A 41 3.24 13.44 -12.91
C ASN A 41 2.50 13.23 -11.58
N ASN A 42 2.24 12.00 -11.12
CA ASN A 42 1.68 11.85 -9.78
C ASN A 42 2.69 12.29 -8.71
N SER A 43 2.24 13.16 -7.83
CA SER A 43 2.93 13.45 -6.58
C SER A 43 2.76 12.31 -5.57
N ARG A 44 3.71 12.19 -4.66
CA ARG A 44 3.62 11.32 -3.48
C ARG A 44 2.30 11.49 -2.71
N ALA A 45 1.84 12.73 -2.59
CA ALA A 45 0.62 13.08 -1.88
C ALA A 45 -0.61 12.48 -2.55
N GLU A 46 -0.69 12.55 -3.88
CA GLU A 46 -1.81 11.97 -4.64
C GLU A 46 -1.82 10.45 -4.57
N VAL A 47 -0.67 9.79 -4.69
CA VAL A 47 -0.59 8.32 -4.53
C VAL A 47 -1.00 7.91 -3.12
N THR A 48 -0.50 8.62 -2.11
CA THR A 48 -0.87 8.37 -0.71
C THR A 48 -2.38 8.56 -0.50
N GLU A 49 -2.95 9.64 -1.02
CA GLU A 49 -4.39 9.93 -0.92
C GLU A 49 -5.23 8.83 -1.59
N ARG A 50 -4.88 8.41 -2.81
CA ARG A 50 -5.55 7.30 -3.49
C ARG A 50 -5.50 6.01 -2.68
N LEU A 51 -4.34 5.68 -2.12
CA LEU A 51 -4.18 4.49 -1.27
C LEU A 51 -5.06 4.56 -0.01
N THR A 52 -5.25 5.74 0.60
CA THR A 52 -6.12 5.87 1.79
C THR A 52 -7.61 5.65 1.52
N LYS A 53 -8.04 5.66 0.25
CA LYS A 53 -9.44 5.35 -0.11
C LYS A 53 -9.76 3.87 0.02
N PHE A 54 -8.73 3.01 0.00
CA PHE A 54 -8.91 1.57 0.14
C PHE A 54 -9.27 1.20 1.59
N ARG A 55 -10.24 0.30 1.72
CA ARG A 55 -10.66 -0.25 3.01
C ARG A 55 -9.45 -0.81 3.79
N GLN A 56 -9.35 -0.46 5.07
CA GLN A 56 -8.26 -0.85 6.00
C GLN A 56 -6.86 -0.26 5.70
N ILE A 57 -6.77 0.71 4.77
CA ILE A 57 -5.55 1.45 4.48
C ILE A 57 -5.65 2.86 5.08
N GLY A 58 -5.05 3.03 6.26
CA GLY A 58 -4.87 4.36 6.85
C GLY A 58 -3.62 5.05 6.34
N ARG A 59 -3.46 6.33 6.71
CA ARG A 59 -2.34 7.19 6.27
C ARG A 59 -0.97 6.54 6.41
N HIS A 60 -0.67 5.96 7.57
CA HIS A 60 0.62 5.30 7.81
C HIS A 60 0.89 4.15 6.82
N LYS A 61 -0.09 3.29 6.55
CA LYS A 61 0.07 2.20 5.57
C LYS A 61 0.25 2.72 4.15
N ALA A 62 -0.44 3.81 3.80
CA ALA A 62 -0.29 4.46 2.51
C ALA A 62 1.10 5.09 2.33
N GLU A 63 1.64 5.71 3.39
CA GLU A 63 3.01 6.27 3.39
C GLU A 63 4.07 5.16 3.26
N VAL A 64 3.94 4.06 4.02
CA VAL A 64 4.81 2.88 3.89
C VAL A 64 4.75 2.28 2.48
N ALA A 65 3.56 2.12 1.91
CA ALA A 65 3.40 1.57 0.57
C ALA A 65 4.03 2.49 -0.50
N THR A 66 3.86 3.80 -0.37
CA THR A 66 4.46 4.77 -1.28
C THR A 66 5.99 4.75 -1.19
N TYR A 67 6.55 4.60 0.01
CA TYR A 67 7.99 4.41 0.20
C TYR A 67 8.49 3.13 -0.47
N LEU A 68 7.80 2.00 -0.26
CA LEU A 68 8.17 0.73 -0.88
C LEU A 68 8.16 0.84 -2.41
N LEU A 69 7.17 1.49 -2.99
CA LEU A 69 7.08 1.71 -4.44
C LEU A 69 8.27 2.51 -4.98
N ALA A 70 8.73 3.52 -4.25
CA ALA A 70 9.89 4.32 -4.65
C ALA A 70 11.21 3.56 -4.43
N GLU A 71 11.51 3.17 -3.19
CA GLU A 71 12.85 2.70 -2.79
C GLU A 71 13.11 1.22 -3.08
N VAL A 72 12.08 0.38 -2.98
CA VAL A 72 12.26 -1.08 -3.09
C VAL A 72 11.96 -1.56 -4.49
N PHE A 73 10.97 -0.95 -5.14
CA PHE A 73 10.50 -1.40 -6.45
C PHE A 73 10.92 -0.47 -7.61
N ASP A 74 11.43 0.74 -7.34
CA ASP A 74 11.78 1.71 -8.38
C ASP A 74 10.63 1.97 -9.37
N GLU A 75 9.41 1.99 -8.84
CA GLU A 75 8.15 2.08 -9.58
C GLU A 75 7.53 3.48 -9.54
N LEU A 76 8.12 4.37 -8.75
CA LEU A 76 7.61 5.70 -8.48
C LEU A 76 8.77 6.68 -8.29
N ASP A 77 8.97 7.53 -9.29
CA ASP A 77 10.04 8.54 -9.32
C ASP A 77 9.69 9.70 -8.38
N ILE A 78 10.05 9.56 -7.10
CA ILE A 78 9.92 10.61 -6.09
C ILE A 78 11.19 10.69 -5.28
N VAL A 79 11.59 11.90 -4.93
CA VAL A 79 12.54 12.15 -3.85
C VAL A 79 11.87 11.75 -2.53
N THR A 80 12.40 10.71 -1.88
CA THR A 80 12.13 10.40 -0.47
C THR A 80 12.54 11.62 0.37
N PRO A 81 11.63 12.29 1.09
CA PRO A 81 12.05 13.37 1.97
C PRO A 81 12.74 12.81 3.20
N ASP A 82 13.58 13.62 3.82
CA ASP A 82 14.25 13.29 5.08
C ASP A 82 13.24 12.77 6.13
N GLY A 83 13.59 11.67 6.81
CA GLY A 83 12.81 11.11 7.92
C GLY A 83 11.82 10.00 7.58
N VAL A 84 11.80 9.46 6.33
CA VAL A 84 11.00 8.25 6.04
C VAL A 84 11.54 7.02 6.80
N GLU A 85 12.80 7.06 7.23
CA GLU A 85 13.37 6.15 8.23
C GLU A 85 12.49 6.00 9.48
N GLN A 86 11.83 7.08 9.90
CA GLN A 86 10.98 7.10 11.08
C GLN A 86 9.59 6.51 10.83
N VAL A 87 9.21 6.32 9.56
CA VAL A 87 7.89 5.83 9.14
C VAL A 87 7.79 4.31 9.34
N CYS A 88 8.89 3.56 9.27
CA CYS A 88 8.89 2.16 9.71
C CYS A 88 10.31 1.68 10.02
N PRO A 89 10.80 1.81 11.26
CA PRO A 89 12.17 1.38 11.63
C PRO A 89 12.44 -0.10 11.33
N ALA A 90 11.42 -0.95 11.42
CA ALA A 90 11.49 -2.36 11.07
C ALA A 90 11.72 -2.58 9.57
N LEU A 91 11.17 -1.71 8.72
CA LEU A 91 11.33 -1.78 7.27
C LEU A 91 12.76 -1.41 6.86
N LEU A 92 13.34 -0.36 7.46
CA LEU A 92 14.76 -0.02 7.25
C LEU A 92 15.68 -1.16 7.67
N THR A 93 15.39 -1.77 8.81
CA THR A 93 16.14 -2.93 9.32
C THR A 93 16.07 -4.10 8.34
N TYR A 94 14.91 -4.33 7.73
CA TYR A 94 14.73 -5.37 6.71
C TYR A 94 15.47 -5.05 5.40
N LEU A 95 15.56 -3.77 5.04
CA LEU A 95 16.20 -3.30 3.81
C LEU A 95 17.73 -3.13 3.92
N GLY A 96 18.30 -3.27 5.13
CA GLY A 96 19.74 -3.14 5.35
C GLY A 96 20.27 -1.71 5.25
N ALA A 97 19.40 -0.71 5.27
CA ALA A 97 19.76 0.70 5.34
C ALA A 97 19.97 1.08 6.81
N GLN A 98 21.23 1.26 7.23
CA GLN A 98 21.62 1.92 8.49
C GLN A 98 22.37 3.20 8.19
#